data_AF-A0A2A2M3D7-F1
#
_entry.id   AF-A0A2A2M3D7-F1
#
_cell.length_a   1.000
_cell.length_b   1.000
_cell.length_c   1.000
_cell.angle_alpha   90.00
_cell.angle_beta   90.00
_cell.angle_gamma   90.00
#
_symmetry.space_group_name_H-M   'P 1'
#
loop_
_entity.id
_entity.type
_entity.pdbx_description
1 polymer ?
#
loop_
_entity_poly.entity_id
_entity_poly.type
_entity_poly.pdbx_seq_one_letter_code
_entity_poly.pdbx_strand_id
1 'polypeptide(L)'
;MASEALIKKGFSVKVEKDAGISAGWADADYSKVGASIASADDILKSDIVLKVRAPTTSEVEKLRSGNTLISFVYPAQNKPLLEALAKKNHTVFAMDCVPRISRAQVFDALSRQFLFEFLKVKKNLNFELFLIGNATMANIAGYRAVIEAAHHFGRFFTGQITAAGKVPPAKVLVIGGGVAGLSAIGTAKGMGAIVRGFDTRSVVKDQIQSLGAEFLTVEIKEEGEGSGGYAKEMSPAFIKAEMDLFAKQCKDVDIIVTTALIPGKKAPILITEKSIWFC
;
A
#
# COMPACT_ATOMS: atom_id res chain seq x y z
N MET A 1 -14.60 -2.37 -17.85
CA MET A 1 -13.15 -2.66 -17.91
C MET A 1 -12.42 -1.42 -18.44
N ALA A 2 -11.19 -1.10 -18.03
CA ALA A 2 -10.52 0.14 -18.47
C ALA A 2 -10.25 0.19 -19.99
N SER A 3 -9.92 -0.96 -20.59
CA SER A 3 -9.75 -1.13 -22.04
C SER A 3 -10.99 -0.71 -22.83
N GLU A 4 -12.18 -1.11 -22.40
CA GLU A 4 -13.46 -0.73 -23.03
C GLU A 4 -13.65 0.81 -23.05
N ALA A 5 -13.30 1.49 -21.96
CA ALA A 5 -13.43 2.94 -21.86
C ALA A 5 -12.46 3.68 -22.80
N LEU A 6 -11.24 3.14 -22.99
CA LEU A 6 -10.27 3.66 -23.95
C LEU A 6 -10.74 3.44 -25.39
N ILE A 7 -11.29 2.26 -25.70
CA ILE A 7 -11.82 1.94 -27.03
C ILE A 7 -13.00 2.86 -27.37
N LYS A 8 -13.92 3.10 -26.42
CA LYS A 8 -15.03 4.06 -26.59
C LYS A 8 -14.57 5.49 -26.85
N LYS A 9 -13.36 5.86 -26.42
CA LYS A 9 -12.74 7.16 -26.70
C LYS A 9 -11.99 7.21 -28.04
N GLY A 10 -11.99 6.12 -28.81
CA GLY A 10 -11.39 6.04 -30.14
C GLY A 10 -9.96 5.49 -30.18
N PHE A 11 -9.43 4.98 -29.06
CA PHE A 11 -8.10 4.38 -29.03
C PHE A 11 -8.13 2.91 -29.48
N SER A 12 -7.14 2.52 -30.30
CA SER A 12 -6.86 1.10 -30.58
C SER A 12 -6.05 0.51 -29.43
N VAL A 13 -6.66 -0.37 -28.63
CA VAL A 13 -6.01 -0.96 -27.46
C VAL A 13 -5.38 -2.32 -27.79
N LYS A 14 -4.10 -2.47 -27.48
CA LYS A 14 -3.35 -3.73 -27.51
C LYS A 14 -3.04 -4.17 -26.08
N VAL A 15 -3.22 -5.44 -25.78
CA VAL A 15 -2.92 -6.04 -24.47
C VAL A 15 -1.94 -7.18 -24.66
N GLU A 16 -0.96 -7.28 -23.76
CA GLU A 16 0.02 -8.37 -23.80
C GLU A 16 -0.68 -9.68 -23.46
N LYS A 17 -0.32 -10.74 -24.20
CA LYS A 17 -0.80 -12.08 -23.91
C LYS A 17 -0.56 -12.42 -22.44
N ASP A 18 -1.58 -12.96 -21.77
CA ASP A 18 -1.53 -13.40 -20.38
C ASP A 18 -1.32 -12.27 -19.34
N ALA A 19 -1.36 -10.99 -19.74
CA ALA A 19 -1.10 -9.85 -18.85
C ALA A 19 -2.09 -9.72 -17.68
N GLY A 20 -3.33 -10.17 -17.89
CA GLY A 20 -4.40 -10.06 -16.91
C GLY A 20 -4.56 -11.25 -15.97
N ILE A 21 -3.87 -12.37 -16.22
CA ILE A 21 -4.16 -13.66 -15.55
C ILE A 21 -4.01 -13.55 -14.03
N SER A 22 -2.90 -12.96 -13.57
CA SER A 22 -2.65 -12.77 -12.13
C SER A 22 -3.64 -11.80 -11.46
N ALA A 23 -4.35 -10.98 -12.25
CA ALA A 23 -5.40 -10.09 -11.79
C ALA A 23 -6.81 -10.68 -11.99
N GLY A 24 -6.91 -11.94 -12.43
CA GLY A 24 -8.19 -12.65 -12.65
C GLY A 24 -8.88 -12.36 -13.98
N TRP A 25 -8.17 -11.79 -14.96
CA TRP A 25 -8.72 -11.46 -16.28
C TRP A 25 -8.06 -12.31 -17.36
N ALA A 26 -8.86 -13.08 -18.11
CA ALA A 26 -8.35 -13.86 -19.23
C ALA A 26 -8.19 -13.00 -20.49
N ASP A 27 -7.34 -13.42 -21.42
CA ASP A 27 -7.15 -12.76 -22.72
C ASP A 27 -8.49 -12.57 -23.47
N ALA A 28 -9.38 -13.57 -23.36
CA ALA A 28 -10.72 -13.52 -23.94
C ALA A 28 -11.55 -12.34 -23.42
N ASP A 29 -11.36 -11.90 -22.17
CA ASP A 29 -12.11 -10.78 -21.60
C ASP A 29 -11.67 -9.45 -22.21
N TYR A 30 -10.39 -9.30 -22.55
CA TYR A 30 -9.89 -8.16 -23.29
C TYR A 30 -10.38 -8.17 -24.75
N SER A 31 -10.39 -9.34 -25.40
CA SER A 31 -10.89 -9.46 -26.77
C SER A 31 -12.39 -9.18 -26.88
N LYS A 32 -13.21 -9.58 -25.89
CA LYS A 32 -14.66 -9.29 -25.85
C LYS A 32 -14.97 -7.79 -25.91
N VAL A 33 -14.12 -6.96 -25.32
CA VAL A 33 -14.31 -5.50 -25.31
C VAL A 33 -13.65 -4.80 -26.49
N GLY A 34 -13.07 -5.56 -27.44
CA GLY A 34 -12.46 -5.05 -28.67
C GLY A 34 -10.96 -4.77 -28.58
N ALA A 35 -10.28 -5.20 -27.52
CA ALA A 35 -8.82 -5.09 -27.45
C ALA A 35 -8.15 -6.24 -28.23
N SER A 36 -7.02 -5.94 -28.86
CA SER A 36 -6.23 -6.95 -29.58
C SER A 36 -5.14 -7.52 -28.67
N ILE A 37 -4.92 -8.84 -28.73
CA ILE A 37 -3.84 -9.50 -28.00
C ILE A 37 -2.57 -9.47 -28.86
N ALA A 38 -1.47 -9.03 -28.27
CA ALA A 38 -0.19 -8.86 -28.97
C ALA A 38 0.99 -9.34 -28.12
N SER A 39 2.16 -9.47 -28.76
CA SER A 39 3.42 -9.77 -28.07
C SER A 39 3.93 -8.54 -27.30
N ALA A 40 4.74 -8.76 -26.26
CA ALA A 40 5.37 -7.69 -25.49
C ALA A 40 6.14 -6.70 -26.40
N ASP A 41 6.88 -7.23 -27.37
CA ASP A 41 7.70 -6.43 -28.28
C ASP A 41 6.86 -5.58 -29.23
N ASP A 42 5.66 -6.04 -29.61
CA ASP A 42 4.75 -5.25 -30.45
C ASP A 42 4.00 -4.18 -29.66
N ILE A 43 3.79 -4.39 -28.36
CA ILE A 43 3.16 -3.41 -27.48
C ILE A 43 4.10 -2.24 -27.21
N LEU A 44 5.39 -2.51 -27.01
CA LEU A 44 6.42 -1.48 -26.80
C LEU A 44 6.60 -0.53 -28.01
N LYS A 45 6.13 -0.95 -29.20
CA LYS A 45 6.12 -0.12 -30.42
C LYS A 45 4.92 0.84 -30.53
N SER A 46 3.97 0.77 -29.59
CA SER A 46 2.75 1.59 -29.59
C SER A 46 3.06 3.07 -29.31
N ASP A 47 2.18 3.97 -29.75
CA ASP A 47 2.32 5.42 -29.51
C ASP A 47 2.22 5.76 -28.02
N ILE A 48 1.35 5.06 -27.29
CA ILE A 48 1.16 5.18 -25.85
C ILE A 48 1.39 3.81 -25.21
N VAL A 49 2.28 3.75 -24.22
CA VAL A 49 2.57 2.56 -23.43
C VAL A 49 2.14 2.81 -21.99
N LEU A 50 1.20 1.99 -21.51
CA LEU A 50 0.72 2.01 -20.13
C LEU A 50 1.36 0.84 -19.37
N LYS A 51 2.16 1.14 -18.35
CA LYS A 51 2.75 0.14 -17.46
C LYS A 51 2.52 0.54 -16.03
N VAL A 52 2.56 -0.43 -15.12
CA VAL A 52 2.54 -0.09 -13.69
C VAL A 52 3.94 0.26 -13.24
N ARG A 53 4.87 -0.69 -13.29
CA ARG A 53 6.25 -0.47 -12.85
C ARG A 53 7.04 0.27 -13.92
N ALA A 54 8.15 0.88 -13.48
CA ALA A 54 9.13 1.48 -14.38
C ALA A 54 9.61 0.44 -15.41
N PRO A 55 9.80 0.83 -16.68
CA PRO A 55 10.35 -0.08 -17.66
C PRO A 55 11.80 -0.43 -17.32
N THR A 56 12.21 -1.63 -17.69
CA THR A 56 13.63 -2.03 -17.61
C THR A 56 14.44 -1.32 -18.68
N THR A 57 15.76 -1.27 -18.52
CA THR A 57 16.67 -0.71 -19.54
C THR A 57 16.53 -1.42 -20.89
N SER A 58 16.33 -2.75 -20.89
CA SER A 58 16.08 -3.53 -22.10
C SER A 58 14.73 -3.19 -22.76
N GLU A 59 13.69 -2.90 -21.99
CA GLU A 59 12.40 -2.46 -22.54
C GLU A 59 12.52 -1.06 -23.17
N VAL A 60 13.29 -0.15 -22.53
CA VAL A 60 13.54 1.20 -23.07
C VAL A 60 14.22 1.14 -24.43
N GLU A 61 15.11 0.16 -24.68
CA GLU A 61 15.72 -0.05 -25.99
C GLU A 61 14.73 -0.46 -27.08
N LYS A 62 13.64 -1.14 -26.71
CA LYS A 62 12.58 -1.57 -27.64
C LYS A 62 11.47 -0.54 -27.82
N LEU A 63 11.39 0.47 -26.95
CA LEU A 63 10.42 1.56 -27.09
C LEU A 63 10.66 2.32 -28.40
N ARG A 64 9.55 2.57 -29.11
CA ARG A 64 9.52 3.45 -30.28
C ARG A 64 9.92 4.87 -29.90
N SER A 65 10.88 5.45 -30.64
CA SER A 65 11.31 6.85 -30.47
C SER A 65 10.11 7.81 -30.48
N GLY A 66 10.05 8.74 -29.53
CA GLY A 66 8.95 9.71 -29.43
C GLY A 66 7.65 9.19 -28.80
N ASN A 67 7.59 7.95 -28.30
CA ASN A 67 6.38 7.44 -27.64
C ASN A 67 6.03 8.19 -26.34
N THR A 68 4.79 7.99 -25.88
CA THR A 68 4.32 8.43 -24.57
C THR A 68 4.29 7.25 -23.60
N LEU A 69 5.06 7.32 -22.51
CA LEU A 69 5.06 6.34 -21.44
C LEU A 69 4.28 6.88 -20.23
N ILE A 70 3.34 6.09 -19.72
CA ILE A 70 2.64 6.37 -18.46
C ILE A 70 2.91 5.21 -17.51
N SER A 71 3.72 5.44 -16.48
CA SER A 71 4.07 4.44 -15.47
C SER A 71 4.60 5.10 -14.20
N PHE A 72 4.86 4.31 -13.16
CA PHE A 72 5.77 4.73 -12.10
C PHE A 72 7.19 4.80 -12.65
N VAL A 73 7.96 5.82 -12.26
CA VAL A 73 9.34 6.04 -12.73
C VAL A 73 10.27 6.32 -11.56
N TYR A 74 9.79 6.98 -10.50
CA TYR A 74 10.59 7.46 -9.37
C TYR A 74 11.79 8.31 -9.83
N PRO A 75 11.56 9.46 -10.50
CA PRO A 75 12.60 10.28 -11.12
C PRO A 75 13.75 10.67 -10.19
N ALA A 76 13.45 10.93 -8.92
CA ALA A 76 14.46 11.32 -7.93
C ALA A 76 15.46 10.19 -7.63
N GLN A 77 15.03 8.94 -7.72
CA GLN A 77 15.83 7.75 -7.41
C GLN A 77 16.46 7.13 -8.66
N ASN A 78 15.82 7.24 -9.83
CA ASN A 78 16.19 6.52 -11.05
C ASN A 78 16.74 7.43 -12.15
N LYS A 79 17.84 8.14 -11.87
CA LYS A 79 18.52 8.99 -12.87
C LYS A 79 18.94 8.26 -14.16
N PRO A 80 19.51 7.04 -14.11
CA PRO A 80 19.93 6.35 -15.34
C PRO A 80 18.76 6.04 -16.28
N LEU A 81 17.58 5.75 -15.72
CA LEU A 81 16.37 5.47 -16.49
C LEU A 81 15.88 6.73 -17.21
N LEU A 82 15.87 7.87 -16.52
CA LEU A 82 15.51 9.16 -17.12
C LEU A 82 16.42 9.53 -18.28
N GLU A 83 17.73 9.35 -18.12
CA GLU A 83 18.71 9.63 -19.17
C GLU A 83 18.49 8.74 -20.40
N ALA A 84 18.21 7.45 -20.19
CA ALA A 84 17.89 6.52 -21.27
C ALA A 84 16.59 6.91 -22.00
N LEU A 85 15.56 7.32 -21.26
CA LEU A 85 14.28 7.77 -21.84
C LEU A 85 14.42 9.10 -22.59
N ALA A 86 15.21 10.03 -22.06
CA ALA A 86 15.48 11.33 -22.67
C ALA A 86 16.27 11.21 -23.98
N LYS A 87 17.26 10.30 -24.05
CA LYS A 87 18.06 10.05 -25.28
C LYS A 87 17.21 9.68 -26.51
N LYS A 88 16.02 9.11 -26.28
CA LYS A 88 15.08 8.68 -27.33
C LYS A 88 13.88 9.61 -27.51
N ASN A 89 13.92 10.81 -26.92
CA ASN A 89 12.87 11.82 -26.99
C ASN A 89 11.48 11.31 -26.57
N HIS A 90 11.41 10.41 -25.59
CA HIS A 90 10.13 9.91 -25.08
C HIS A 90 9.43 10.96 -24.21
N THR A 91 8.10 11.03 -24.30
CA THR A 91 7.28 11.81 -23.36
C THR A 91 6.87 10.90 -22.20
N VAL A 92 7.19 11.28 -20.97
CA VAL A 92 6.97 10.40 -19.80
C VAL A 92 6.08 11.08 -18.77
N PHE A 93 4.93 10.47 -18.48
CA PHE A 93 4.09 10.83 -17.36
C PHE A 93 4.38 9.90 -16.18
N ALA A 94 5.25 10.38 -15.28
CA ALA A 94 5.55 9.68 -14.05
C ALA A 94 4.35 9.76 -13.09
N MET A 95 3.69 8.63 -12.86
CA MET A 95 2.53 8.54 -11.98
C MET A 95 2.86 8.86 -10.52
N ASP A 96 4.14 8.79 -10.16
CA ASP A 96 4.65 9.22 -8.86
C ASP A 96 4.89 10.73 -8.72
N CYS A 97 4.78 11.50 -9.79
CA CYS A 97 4.95 12.95 -9.75
C CYS A 97 3.61 13.71 -9.85
N VAL A 98 2.48 13.01 -9.74
CA VAL A 98 1.15 13.65 -9.79
C VAL A 98 0.98 14.59 -8.58
N PRO A 99 0.68 15.88 -8.80
CA PRO A 99 0.56 16.85 -7.72
C PRO A 99 -0.66 16.56 -6.84
N ARG A 100 -0.52 16.77 -5.52
CA ARG A 100 -1.58 16.52 -4.54
C ARG A 100 -2.51 17.72 -4.37
N ILE A 101 -3.31 17.95 -5.40
CA ILE A 101 -4.33 19.00 -5.45
C ILE A 101 -5.70 18.39 -5.73
N SER A 102 -6.79 19.03 -5.30
CA SER A 102 -8.14 18.46 -5.36
C SER A 102 -8.55 17.99 -6.77
N ARG A 103 -8.12 18.71 -7.82
CA ARG A 103 -8.41 18.35 -9.23
C ARG A 103 -7.65 17.10 -9.70
N ALA A 104 -6.52 16.77 -9.09
CA ALA A 104 -5.66 15.66 -9.48
C ALA A 104 -5.83 14.42 -8.58
N GLN A 105 -6.71 14.48 -7.57
CA GLN A 105 -6.96 13.35 -6.67
C GLN A 105 -7.40 12.08 -7.39
N VAL A 106 -8.15 12.20 -8.49
CA VAL A 106 -8.55 11.05 -9.31
C VAL A 106 -7.38 10.37 -10.04
N PHE A 107 -6.23 11.06 -10.17
CA PHE A 107 -5.04 10.60 -10.89
C PHE A 107 -3.84 10.28 -9.99
N ASP A 108 -3.78 10.78 -8.76
CA ASP A 108 -2.63 10.63 -7.84
C ASP A 108 -2.30 9.18 -7.49
N ALA A 109 -1.30 8.55 -8.13
CA ALA A 109 -0.94 7.16 -7.89
C ALA A 109 0.06 6.94 -6.73
N LEU A 110 0.45 7.96 -5.96
CA LEU A 110 1.33 7.80 -4.79
C LEU A 110 0.63 7.83 -3.44
N SER A 111 -0.54 8.44 -3.30
CA SER A 111 -1.43 8.20 -2.13
C SER A 111 -1.95 6.74 -2.06
N ARG A 112 -1.28 5.85 -2.78
CA ARG A 112 -1.76 4.65 -3.46
C ARG A 112 -0.65 3.59 -3.62
N GLN A 113 0.57 3.85 -3.12
CA GLN A 113 1.68 2.90 -3.08
C GLN A 113 2.13 2.72 -1.63
N PHE A 114 2.17 1.47 -1.16
CA PHE A 114 2.82 1.08 0.10
C PHE A 114 3.83 -0.03 -0.17
N LEU A 115 5.01 0.07 0.45
CA LEU A 115 5.99 -0.99 0.53
C LEU A 115 5.76 -1.71 1.87
N PHE A 116 5.57 -3.03 1.84
CA PHE A 116 5.51 -3.85 3.05
C PHE A 116 6.88 -4.46 3.31
N GLU A 117 7.30 -4.40 4.56
CA GLU A 117 8.37 -5.25 5.11
C GLU A 117 7.75 -6.02 6.28
N PHE A 118 7.59 -7.34 6.12
CA PHE A 118 7.08 -8.21 7.18
C PHE A 118 8.22 -8.56 8.15
N LEU A 119 8.11 -8.16 9.41
CA LEU A 119 8.96 -8.67 10.48
C LEU A 119 8.42 -10.04 10.91
N LYS A 120 9.21 -11.07 10.63
CA LYS A 120 8.83 -12.47 10.75
C LYS A 120 9.15 -13.02 12.15
N VAL A 121 8.16 -13.57 12.85
CA VAL A 121 8.36 -14.24 14.15
C VAL A 121 7.82 -15.66 14.14
N LYS A 122 8.49 -16.51 13.34
CA LYS A 122 8.87 -17.92 13.60
C LYS A 122 9.15 -18.64 12.25
N LYS A 123 10.41 -19.08 12.11
CA LYS A 123 11.03 -19.99 11.12
C LYS A 123 10.82 -19.74 9.60
N ASN A 124 11.94 -19.47 8.93
CA ASN A 124 12.32 -19.68 7.51
C ASN A 124 11.24 -19.72 6.43
N LEU A 125 11.16 -18.66 5.61
CA LEU A 125 10.30 -18.44 4.45
C LEU A 125 10.31 -16.91 4.23
N ASN A 126 11.08 -16.48 3.24
CA ASN A 126 11.06 -15.11 2.73
C ASN A 126 9.98 -15.08 1.65
N PHE A 127 9.03 -14.16 1.75
CA PHE A 127 8.08 -13.88 0.66
C PHE A 127 8.14 -12.39 0.34
N GLU A 128 8.62 -12.08 -0.87
CA GLU A 128 8.46 -10.77 -1.49
C GLU A 128 7.09 -10.73 -2.16
N LEU A 129 6.16 -9.94 -1.62
CA LEU A 129 4.85 -9.73 -2.21
C LEU A 129 4.90 -8.51 -3.15
N PHE A 130 5.00 -8.77 -4.45
CA PHE A 130 4.87 -7.76 -5.50
C PHE A 130 3.40 -7.46 -5.77
N LEU A 131 2.88 -6.37 -5.20
CA LEU A 131 1.54 -5.87 -5.51
C LEU A 131 1.63 -4.57 -6.35
N ILE A 132 0.73 -4.44 -7.31
CA ILE A 132 0.71 -3.46 -8.42
C ILE A 132 -0.57 -2.58 -8.33
N GLY A 133 -0.43 -1.24 -8.25
CA GLY A 133 -1.41 -0.17 -8.61
C GLY A 133 -2.57 0.31 -7.68
N ASN A 134 -2.57 1.61 -7.30
CA ASN A 134 -3.70 2.53 -6.92
C ASN A 134 -4.19 2.64 -5.43
N ALA A 135 -5.09 3.57 -5.03
CA ALA A 135 -5.48 3.91 -3.61
C ALA A 135 -6.17 2.75 -2.94
N THR A 136 -6.86 2.02 -3.79
CA THR A 136 -7.28 0.66 -3.61
C THR A 136 -6.18 -0.21 -3.05
N MET A 137 -4.89 -0.08 -3.38
CA MET A 137 -3.82 -0.84 -2.75
C MET A 137 -3.58 -0.52 -1.30
N ALA A 138 -3.55 0.74 -0.86
CA ALA A 138 -3.37 1.01 0.56
C ALA A 138 -4.55 0.40 1.34
N ASN A 139 -5.75 0.56 0.80
CA ASN A 139 -6.94 -0.06 1.35
C ASN A 139 -6.88 -1.61 1.31
N ILE A 140 -6.56 -2.21 0.16
CA ILE A 140 -6.37 -3.66 -0.06
C ILE A 140 -5.21 -4.19 0.77
N ALA A 141 -4.16 -3.41 0.98
CA ALA A 141 -3.00 -3.72 1.79
C ALA A 141 -3.40 -3.81 3.25
N GLY A 142 -4.14 -2.82 3.75
CA GLY A 142 -4.71 -2.87 5.10
C GLY A 142 -5.63 -4.07 5.29
N TYR A 143 -6.53 -4.30 4.33
CA TYR A 143 -7.43 -5.46 4.31
C TYR A 143 -6.64 -6.77 4.28
N ARG A 144 -5.72 -6.92 3.32
CA ARG A 144 -4.93 -8.14 3.11
C ARG A 144 -4.00 -8.40 4.29
N ALA A 145 -3.41 -7.38 4.90
CA ALA A 145 -2.59 -7.54 6.10
C ALA A 145 -3.39 -8.21 7.23
N VAL A 146 -4.65 -7.85 7.41
CA VAL A 146 -5.54 -8.50 8.39
C VAL A 146 -5.88 -9.93 7.98
N ILE A 147 -6.14 -10.19 6.69
CA ILE A 147 -6.40 -11.55 6.19
C ILE A 147 -5.17 -12.46 6.35
N GLU A 148 -3.97 -11.97 6.06
CA GLU A 148 -2.72 -12.71 6.28
C GLU A 148 -2.50 -12.95 7.77
N ALA A 149 -2.74 -11.94 8.60
CA ALA A 149 -2.68 -12.11 10.05
C ALA A 149 -3.66 -13.20 10.51
N ALA A 150 -4.90 -13.20 10.01
CA ALA A 150 -5.88 -14.24 10.32
C ALA A 150 -5.50 -15.63 9.80
N HIS A 151 -4.86 -15.72 8.63
CA HIS A 151 -4.37 -16.98 8.08
C HIS A 151 -3.26 -17.60 8.94
N HIS A 152 -2.38 -16.77 9.48
CA HIS A 152 -1.28 -17.20 10.33
C HIS A 152 -1.64 -17.31 11.82
N PHE A 153 -2.69 -16.62 12.26
CA PHE A 153 -3.09 -16.59 13.66
C PHE A 153 -3.90 -17.84 14.02
N GLY A 154 -3.39 -18.63 14.95
CA GLY A 154 -3.98 -19.92 15.34
C GLY A 154 -5.23 -19.85 16.22
N ARG A 155 -5.85 -18.68 16.39
CA ARG A 155 -7.04 -18.45 17.23
C ARG A 155 -8.10 -17.63 16.48
N PHE A 156 -9.32 -17.61 17.01
CA PHE A 156 -10.39 -16.81 16.43
C PHE A 156 -10.17 -15.31 16.63
N PHE A 157 -10.50 -14.52 15.61
CA PHE A 157 -10.60 -13.06 15.72
C PHE A 157 -11.81 -12.65 16.55
N THR A 158 -12.96 -13.25 16.25
CA THR A 158 -14.21 -13.00 16.97
C THR A 158 -14.22 -13.72 18.31
N GLY A 159 -14.66 -13.04 19.36
CA GLY A 159 -14.95 -13.67 20.63
C GLY A 159 -16.22 -14.51 20.56
N GLN A 160 -16.19 -15.73 21.08
CA GLN A 160 -17.31 -16.67 20.97
C GLN A 160 -17.54 -17.37 22.31
N ILE A 161 -18.81 -17.69 22.60
CA ILE A 161 -19.18 -18.58 23.69
C ILE A 161 -19.62 -19.89 23.05
N THR A 162 -18.91 -20.96 23.38
CA THR A 162 -19.20 -22.31 22.88
C THR A 162 -19.51 -23.23 24.05
N ALA A 163 -20.01 -24.44 23.76
CA ALA A 163 -20.17 -25.48 24.79
C ALA A 163 -18.84 -25.83 25.49
N ALA A 164 -17.70 -25.66 24.82
CA ALA A 164 -16.37 -25.91 25.37
C ALA A 164 -15.80 -24.74 26.19
N GLY A 165 -16.54 -23.63 26.32
CA GLY A 165 -16.14 -22.45 27.08
C GLY A 165 -16.08 -21.17 26.25
N LYS A 166 -15.63 -20.09 26.90
CA LYS A 166 -15.53 -18.75 26.32
C LYS A 166 -14.15 -18.53 25.70
N VAL A 167 -14.13 -18.18 24.42
CA VAL A 167 -12.92 -17.74 23.71
C VAL A 167 -12.95 -16.22 23.62
N PRO A 168 -11.96 -15.49 24.18
CA PRO A 168 -11.91 -14.04 24.05
C PRO A 168 -11.55 -13.64 22.61
N PRO A 169 -12.02 -12.48 22.13
CA PRO A 169 -11.65 -11.95 20.82
C PRO A 169 -10.15 -11.64 20.75
N ALA A 170 -9.61 -11.67 19.53
CA ALA A 170 -8.25 -11.21 19.28
C ALA A 170 -8.13 -9.69 19.52
N LYS A 171 -6.97 -9.25 19.97
CA LYS A 171 -6.61 -7.85 20.15
C LYS A 171 -5.63 -7.43 19.08
N VAL A 172 -5.99 -6.42 18.28
CA VAL A 172 -5.21 -5.93 17.14
C VAL A 172 -4.78 -4.49 17.40
N LEU A 173 -3.48 -4.22 17.34
CA LEU A 173 -2.91 -2.87 17.35
C LEU A 173 -2.57 -2.44 15.92
N VAL A 174 -3.04 -1.28 15.50
CA VAL A 174 -2.69 -0.66 14.22
C VAL A 174 -1.91 0.62 14.47
N ILE A 175 -0.67 0.67 13.97
CA ILE A 175 0.23 1.82 14.11
C ILE A 175 0.30 2.55 12.77
N GLY A 176 -0.17 3.79 12.75
CA GLY A 176 -0.41 4.61 11.57
C GLY A 176 -1.87 4.56 11.12
N GLY A 177 -2.48 5.73 10.97
CA GLY A 177 -3.85 5.96 10.54
C GLY A 177 -3.92 6.57 9.12
N GLY A 178 -3.08 6.07 8.22
CA GLY A 178 -3.26 6.31 6.79
C GLY A 178 -4.42 5.50 6.21
N VAL A 179 -4.61 5.55 4.88
CA VAL A 179 -5.63 4.73 4.18
C VAL A 179 -5.46 3.23 4.48
N ALA A 180 -4.21 2.74 4.58
CA ALA A 180 -3.93 1.35 4.93
C ALA A 180 -4.28 1.02 6.38
N GLY A 181 -3.88 1.88 7.31
CA GLY A 181 -4.21 1.71 8.73
C GLY A 181 -5.71 1.70 8.99
N LEU A 182 -6.45 2.67 8.43
CA LEU A 182 -7.90 2.73 8.56
C LEU A 182 -8.60 1.52 7.94
N SER A 183 -8.11 1.03 6.79
CA SER A 183 -8.64 -0.21 6.20
C SER A 183 -8.36 -1.44 7.06
N ALA A 184 -7.15 -1.55 7.63
CA ALA A 184 -6.82 -2.62 8.56
C ALA A 184 -7.71 -2.57 9.82
N ILE A 185 -7.95 -1.37 10.35
CA ILE A 185 -8.85 -1.15 11.50
C ILE A 185 -10.27 -1.61 11.16
N GLY A 186 -10.83 -1.14 10.05
CA GLY A 186 -12.17 -1.52 9.62
C GLY A 186 -12.31 -3.03 9.39
N THR A 187 -11.31 -3.64 8.76
CA THR A 187 -11.29 -5.09 8.49
C THR A 187 -11.21 -5.91 9.77
N ALA A 188 -10.25 -5.61 10.66
CA ALA A 188 -10.09 -6.32 11.93
C ALA A 188 -11.33 -6.16 12.83
N LYS A 189 -11.93 -4.96 12.86
CA LYS A 189 -13.16 -4.71 13.59
C LYS A 189 -14.34 -5.49 13.00
N GLY A 190 -14.47 -5.52 11.68
CA GLY A 190 -15.48 -6.32 10.98
C GLY A 190 -15.37 -7.82 11.25
N MET A 191 -14.16 -8.32 11.49
CA MET A 191 -13.89 -9.70 11.92
C MET A 191 -14.13 -9.94 13.43
N GLY A 192 -14.57 -8.94 14.18
CA GLY A 192 -14.93 -9.07 15.60
C GLY A 192 -13.76 -8.97 16.58
N ALA A 193 -12.61 -8.47 16.14
CA ALA A 193 -11.47 -8.20 17.02
C ALA A 193 -11.67 -6.91 17.84
N ILE A 194 -10.96 -6.81 18.97
CA ILE A 194 -10.77 -5.56 19.69
C ILE A 194 -9.61 -4.82 19.03
N VAL A 195 -9.88 -3.64 18.48
CA VAL A 195 -8.88 -2.89 17.71
C VAL A 195 -8.47 -1.64 18.46
N ARG A 196 -7.15 -1.42 18.56
CA ARG A 196 -6.52 -0.20 19.06
C ARG A 196 -5.73 0.44 17.92
N GLY A 197 -5.86 1.75 17.74
CA GLY A 197 -5.18 2.52 16.70
C GLY A 197 -4.30 3.60 17.30
N PHE A 198 -3.14 3.85 16.70
CA PHE A 198 -2.26 4.96 17.07
C PHE A 198 -1.84 5.72 15.81
N ASP A 199 -1.88 7.05 15.84
CA ASP A 199 -1.28 7.94 14.84
C ASP A 199 -0.75 9.19 15.55
N THR A 200 0.33 9.77 15.04
CA THR A 200 0.91 11.01 15.60
C THR A 200 0.08 12.25 15.29
N ARG A 201 -0.82 12.17 14.30
CA ARG A 201 -1.71 13.25 13.89
C ARG A 201 -3.05 13.13 14.63
N SER A 202 -3.47 14.24 15.25
CA SER A 202 -4.74 14.33 15.99
C SER A 202 -5.98 14.20 15.09
N VAL A 203 -5.90 14.64 13.83
CA VAL A 203 -7.01 14.62 12.85
C VAL A 203 -7.55 13.22 12.54
N VAL A 204 -6.75 12.18 12.79
CA VAL A 204 -7.12 10.79 12.49
C VAL A 204 -7.88 10.14 13.65
N LYS A 205 -7.89 10.78 14.83
CA LYS A 205 -8.56 10.27 16.02
C LYS A 205 -10.04 9.98 15.74
N ASP A 206 -10.75 10.97 15.20
CA ASP A 206 -12.18 10.84 14.93
C ASP A 206 -12.46 9.75 13.88
N GLN A 207 -11.57 9.60 12.89
CA GLN A 207 -11.66 8.54 11.89
C GLN A 207 -11.51 7.15 12.52
N ILE A 208 -10.51 6.95 13.37
CA ILE A 208 -10.26 5.68 14.07
C ILE A 208 -11.42 5.34 15.01
N GLN A 209 -11.91 6.32 15.77
CA GLN A 209 -13.03 6.13 16.69
C GLN A 209 -14.35 5.85 15.96
N SER A 210 -14.59 6.49 14.81
CA SER A 210 -15.78 6.23 13.98
C SER A 210 -15.84 4.79 13.45
N LEU A 211 -14.68 4.15 13.27
CA LEU A 211 -14.56 2.74 12.88
C LEU A 211 -14.67 1.78 14.08
N GLY A 212 -14.90 2.29 15.29
CA GLY A 212 -15.08 1.49 16.50
C GLY A 212 -13.79 0.97 17.13
N ALA A 213 -12.65 1.60 16.84
CA ALA A 213 -11.37 1.31 17.46
C ALA A 213 -11.01 2.32 18.56
N GLU A 214 -10.25 1.87 19.55
CA GLU A 214 -9.71 2.71 20.61
C GLU A 214 -8.52 3.52 20.08
N PHE A 215 -8.54 4.85 20.19
CA PHE A 215 -7.39 5.69 19.81
C PHE A 215 -6.42 5.83 20.99
N LEU A 216 -5.20 5.32 20.82
CA LEU A 216 -4.14 5.43 21.80
C LEU A 216 -3.44 6.77 21.70
N THR A 217 -3.11 7.37 22.84
CA THR A 217 -2.40 8.65 22.94
C THR A 217 -1.19 8.51 23.84
N VAL A 218 -0.13 9.26 23.55
CA VAL A 218 0.98 9.47 24.49
C VAL A 218 0.69 10.67 25.40
N GLU A 219 1.28 10.67 26.60
CA GLU A 219 1.06 11.74 27.60
C GLU A 219 1.69 13.08 27.20
N ILE A 220 2.58 13.09 26.20
CA ILE A 220 3.22 14.29 25.66
C ILE A 220 2.35 14.85 24.53
N LYS A 221 1.71 16.02 24.75
CA LYS A 221 0.96 16.74 23.72
C LYS A 221 1.91 17.47 22.79
N GLU A 222 2.34 16.78 21.73
CA GLU A 222 3.08 17.34 20.61
C GLU A 222 2.33 17.00 19.31
N GLU A 223 2.07 18.00 18.46
CA GLU A 223 1.38 17.75 17.18
C GLU A 223 2.36 17.28 16.12
N GLY A 224 2.11 16.09 15.56
CA GLY A 224 2.91 15.48 14.50
C GLY A 224 2.50 15.87 13.07
N GLU A 225 1.65 16.88 12.89
CA GLU A 225 1.22 17.31 11.56
C GLU A 225 2.36 18.02 10.81
N GLY A 226 2.62 17.55 9.58
CA GLY A 226 3.56 18.12 8.62
C GLY A 226 2.84 18.65 7.38
N SER A 227 3.59 18.97 6.32
CA SER A 227 3.00 19.54 5.10
C SER A 227 2.24 18.49 4.28
N GLY A 228 1.10 18.91 3.68
CA GLY A 228 0.34 18.06 2.75
C GLY A 228 -0.35 16.83 3.39
N GLY A 229 -0.64 16.87 4.68
CA GLY A 229 -1.30 15.78 5.42
C GLY A 229 -0.35 14.66 5.87
N TYR A 230 0.97 14.83 5.68
CA TYR A 230 1.99 13.90 6.16
C TYR A 230 2.40 14.14 7.60
N ALA A 231 2.89 13.10 8.27
CA ALA A 231 3.50 13.22 9.58
C ALA A 231 4.90 13.86 9.46
N LYS A 232 5.26 14.71 10.42
CA LYS A 232 6.64 15.20 10.61
C LYS A 232 7.40 14.31 11.60
N GLU A 233 8.72 14.50 11.65
CA GLU A 233 9.58 13.84 12.62
C GLU A 233 9.38 14.45 14.02
N MET A 234 9.19 13.59 15.03
CA MET A 234 8.82 14.00 16.39
C MET A 234 10.05 14.20 17.27
N SER A 235 9.89 14.91 18.40
CA SER A 235 10.95 15.07 19.38
C SER A 235 11.44 13.73 19.97
N PRO A 236 12.71 13.62 20.41
CA PRO A 236 13.21 12.39 21.04
C PRO A 236 12.43 11.95 22.28
N ALA A 237 11.87 12.92 23.02
CA ALA A 237 11.03 12.66 24.19
C ALA A 237 9.70 12.01 23.80
N PHE A 238 9.08 12.47 22.70
CA PHE A 238 7.87 11.88 22.14
C PHE A 238 8.14 10.46 21.64
N ILE A 239 9.22 10.24 20.87
CA ILE A 239 9.61 8.92 20.38
C ILE A 239 9.80 7.94 21.54
N LYS A 240 10.44 8.38 22.64
CA LYS A 240 10.61 7.53 23.83
C LYS A 240 9.25 7.14 24.44
N ALA A 241 8.36 8.11 24.63
CA ALA A 241 7.02 7.85 25.17
C ALA A 241 6.18 6.95 24.24
N GLU A 242 6.31 7.12 22.93
CA GLU A 242 5.70 6.28 21.90
C GLU A 242 6.22 4.84 21.98
N MET A 243 7.55 4.65 22.10
CA MET A 243 8.15 3.32 22.26
C MET A 243 7.72 2.65 23.56
N ASP A 244 7.62 3.38 24.66
CA ASP A 244 7.15 2.87 25.95
C ASP A 244 5.67 2.44 25.87
N LEU A 245 4.84 3.22 25.18
CA LEU A 245 3.45 2.87 24.90
C LEU A 245 3.37 1.57 24.08
N PHE A 246 4.12 1.45 22.99
CA PHE A 246 4.11 0.24 22.18
C PHE A 246 4.63 -0.97 22.95
N ALA A 247 5.70 -0.83 23.73
CA ALA A 247 6.21 -1.92 24.57
C ALA A 247 5.17 -2.40 25.60
N LYS A 248 4.33 -1.49 26.13
CA LYS A 248 3.22 -1.86 27.01
C LYS A 248 2.10 -2.57 26.26
N GLN A 249 1.73 -2.09 25.06
CA GLN A 249 0.69 -2.69 24.24
C GLN A 249 1.10 -4.07 23.70
N CYS A 250 2.36 -4.24 23.30
CA CYS A 250 2.95 -5.50 22.84
C CYS A 250 2.74 -6.67 23.81
N LYS A 251 2.58 -6.41 25.11
CA LYS A 251 2.32 -7.46 26.12
C LYS A 251 0.87 -7.95 26.15
N ASP A 252 -0.05 -7.19 25.57
CA ASP A 252 -1.50 -7.42 25.69
C ASP A 252 -2.18 -7.71 24.34
N VAL A 253 -1.59 -7.31 23.23
CA VAL A 253 -2.16 -7.48 21.89
C VAL A 253 -1.65 -8.75 21.21
N ASP A 254 -2.50 -9.40 20.44
CA ASP A 254 -2.15 -10.63 19.71
C ASP A 254 -1.54 -10.33 18.34
N ILE A 255 -1.92 -9.21 17.72
CA ILE A 255 -1.55 -8.85 16.34
C ILE A 255 -1.19 -7.37 16.28
N ILE A 256 -0.11 -7.05 15.57
CA ILE A 256 0.33 -5.68 15.30
C ILE A 256 0.43 -5.46 13.80
N VAL A 257 -0.22 -4.41 13.29
CA VAL A 257 -0.13 -3.96 11.90
C VAL A 257 0.53 -2.58 11.87
N THR A 258 1.72 -2.48 11.29
CA THR A 258 2.44 -1.21 11.16
C THR A 258 2.28 -0.64 9.74
N THR A 259 1.90 0.63 9.67
CA THR A 259 1.71 1.36 8.41
C THR A 259 2.36 2.75 8.43
N ALA A 260 3.21 3.01 9.42
CA ALA A 260 3.95 4.25 9.55
C ALA A 260 5.02 4.35 8.45
N LEU A 261 4.81 5.25 7.49
CA LEU A 261 5.74 5.51 6.40
C LEU A 261 5.79 7.00 6.09
N ILE A 262 7.01 7.55 6.05
CA ILE A 262 7.27 8.92 5.60
C ILE A 262 7.89 8.83 4.21
N PRO A 263 7.25 9.39 3.15
CA PRO A 263 7.79 9.32 1.79
C PRO A 263 9.21 9.87 1.70
N GLY A 264 10.08 9.16 0.98
CA GLY A 264 11.47 9.57 0.77
C GLY A 264 12.40 9.37 1.98
N LYS A 265 11.89 8.91 3.13
CA LYS A 265 12.68 8.51 4.29
C LYS A 265 12.54 7.01 4.56
N LYS A 266 13.48 6.46 5.30
CA LYS A 266 13.36 5.09 5.82
C LYS A 266 12.18 5.03 6.80
N ALA A 267 11.45 3.91 6.79
CA ALA A 267 10.38 3.67 7.76
C ALA A 267 10.96 3.71 9.20
N PRO A 268 10.25 4.35 10.15
CA PRO A 268 10.70 4.40 11.53
C PRO A 268 10.65 3.01 12.17
N ILE A 269 11.66 2.69 12.98
CA ILE A 269 11.71 1.43 13.74
C ILE A 269 10.86 1.62 14.99
N LEU A 270 9.60 1.18 14.93
CA LEU A 270 8.64 1.36 16.01
C LEU A 270 8.46 0.11 16.90
N ILE A 271 8.79 -1.07 16.37
CA ILE A 271 8.72 -2.34 17.08
C ILE A 271 10.14 -2.93 17.12
N THR A 272 10.69 -3.11 18.32
CA THR A 272 12.02 -3.67 18.52
C THR A 272 11.97 -5.17 18.77
N GLU A 273 13.08 -5.89 18.53
CA GLU A 273 13.18 -7.32 18.87
C GLU A 273 12.83 -7.62 20.33
N LYS A 274 13.19 -6.71 21.24
CA LYS A 274 12.86 -6.84 22.67
C LYS A 274 11.36 -6.72 22.92
N SER A 275 10.66 -5.87 22.17
CA SER A 275 9.20 -5.73 22.25
C SER A 275 8.49 -6.94 21.67
N ILE A 276 9.05 -7.54 20.62
CA ILE A 276 8.53 -8.73 19.94
C ILE A 276 8.50 -9.95 20.86
N TRP A 277 9.50 -10.13 21.73
CA TRP A 277 9.53 -11.27 22.66
C TRP A 277 8.31 -11.33 23.59
N PHE A 278 7.61 -10.21 23.77
CA PHE A 278 6.41 -10.12 24.60
C PHE A 278 5.09 -10.28 23.82
N CYS A 279 5.13 -10.31 22.48
CA CYS A 279 3.99 -10.54 21.58
C CYS A 279 3.89 -12.02 21.19
#